data_AF-K8EHW1-F1
#
_entry.id   AF-K8EHW1-F1
#
_cell.length_a   1.000
_cell.length_b   1.000
_cell.length_c   1.000
_cell.angle_alpha   90.00
_cell.angle_beta   90.00
_cell.angle_gamma   90.00
#
_symmetry.space_group_name_H-M   'P 1'
#
loop_
_entity.id
_entity.type
_entity.pdbx_description
1 polymer ?
#
loop_
_entity_poly.entity_id
_entity_poly.type
_entity_poly.pdbx_seq_one_letter_code
_entity_poly.pdbx_strand_id
1 'polypeptide(L)'
;MVAFMFYWFSLLVQVAWIVLSVGLCAMYLNNKENGNLWAFGALNILSMIYSLVVIWIYNTWDFGVTTSSWFIIIVGILAILTVLEFILGREPKTKTA
;
A
#
# COMPACT_ATOMS: atom_id res chain seq x y z
N MET A 1 -12.29 -20.07 -12.91
CA MET A 1 -13.18 -18.88 -12.91
C MET A 1 -13.03 -18.07 -11.62
N VAL A 2 -13.35 -18.63 -10.45
CA VAL A 2 -13.27 -17.90 -9.17
C VAL A 2 -11.86 -17.40 -8.83
N ALA A 3 -10.84 -18.26 -8.85
CA ALA A 3 -9.45 -17.85 -8.59
C ALA A 3 -8.96 -16.76 -9.57
N PHE A 4 -9.27 -16.89 -10.86
CA PHE A 4 -8.95 -15.86 -11.84
C PHE A 4 -9.54 -14.49 -11.45
N MET A 5 -10.83 -14.44 -11.09
CA MET A 5 -11.47 -13.18 -10.66
C MET A 5 -10.82 -12.63 -9.39
N PHE A 6 -10.53 -13.47 -8.40
CA PHE A 6 -9.85 -13.04 -7.19
C PHE A 6 -8.50 -12.41 -7.49
N TYR A 7 -7.65 -13.05 -8.29
CA TYR A 7 -6.33 -12.53 -8.64
C TYR A 7 -6.40 -11.11 -9.24
N TRP A 8 -7.22 -10.93 -10.28
CA TRP A 8 -7.32 -9.65 -10.98
C TRP A 8 -8.05 -8.59 -10.17
N PHE A 9 -9.09 -8.97 -9.42
CA PHE A 9 -9.78 -8.05 -8.53
C PHE A 9 -8.85 -7.56 -7.42
N SER A 10 -8.09 -8.46 -6.79
CA SER A 10 -7.07 -8.10 -5.81
C SER A 10 -6.07 -7.09 -6.38
N LEU A 11 -5.60 -7.31 -7.61
CA LEU A 11 -4.67 -6.39 -8.28
C LEU A 11 -5.30 -5.00 -8.46
N LEU A 12 -6.55 -4.92 -8.93
CA LEU A 12 -7.26 -3.65 -9.10
C LEU A 12 -7.48 -2.92 -7.77
N VAL A 13 -7.84 -3.65 -6.71
CA VAL A 13 -7.99 -3.08 -5.35
C VAL A 13 -6.66 -2.48 -4.88
N GLN A 14 -5.54 -3.15 -5.11
CA GLN A 14 -4.22 -2.64 -4.73
C GLN A 14 -3.83 -1.38 -5.51
N VAL A 15 -4.17 -1.30 -6.81
CA VAL A 15 -3.95 -0.09 -7.61
C VAL A 15 -4.81 1.06 -7.09
N ALA A 16 -6.10 0.81 -6.81
CA ALA A 16 -7.00 1.81 -6.23
C ALA A 16 -6.51 2.30 -4.86
N TRP A 17 -6.00 1.38 -4.04
CA TRP A 17 -5.40 1.70 -2.75
C TRP A 17 -4.18 2.63 -2.87
N ILE A 18 -3.25 2.34 -3.80
CA ILE A 18 -2.10 3.22 -4.05
C ILE A 18 -2.54 4.63 -4.42
N VAL A 19 -3.51 4.75 -5.34
CA VAL A 19 -4.04 6.06 -5.77
C VAL A 19 -4.66 6.81 -4.58
N LEU A 20 -5.44 6.13 -3.75
CA LEU A 20 -6.02 6.72 -2.53
C LEU A 20 -4.96 7.14 -1.52
N SER A 21 -3.95 6.29 -1.25
CA SER A 21 -2.88 6.61 -0.31
C SER A 21 -2.11 7.85 -0.74
N VAL A 22 -1.75 7.94 -2.04
CA VAL A 22 -1.06 9.11 -2.59
C VAL A 22 -1.93 10.36 -2.52
N GLY A 23 -3.20 10.26 -2.91
CA GLY A 23 -4.14 11.38 -2.89
C GLY A 23 -4.37 11.92 -1.49
N LEU A 24 -4.62 11.04 -0.52
CA LEU A 24 -4.79 11.42 0.88
C LEU A 24 -3.50 11.98 1.48
N CYS A 25 -2.35 11.39 1.17
CA CYS A 25 -1.06 11.92 1.60
C CYS A 25 -0.87 13.37 1.14
N ALA A 26 -1.15 13.67 -0.14
CA ALA A 26 -1.08 15.03 -0.66
C ALA A 26 -2.08 16.00 0.03
N MET A 27 -3.31 15.54 0.30
CA MET A 27 -4.32 16.34 1.00
C MET A 27 -3.92 16.67 2.45
N TYR A 28 -3.45 15.68 3.22
CA TYR A 28 -3.03 15.90 4.61
C TYR A 28 -1.82 16.82 4.70
N LEU A 29 -0.86 16.71 3.78
CA LEU A 29 0.27 17.64 3.69
C LEU A 29 -0.18 19.06 3.37
N ASN A 30 -1.11 19.23 2.43
CA ASN A 30 -1.65 20.54 2.09
C ASN A 30 -2.41 21.19 3.26
N ASN A 31 -3.12 20.38 4.05
CA ASN A 31 -3.87 20.82 5.23
C ASN A 31 -3.00 20.98 6.49
N LYS A 32 -1.70 20.67 6.43
CA LYS A 32 -0.76 20.66 7.57
C LYS A 32 -1.15 19.67 8.68
N GLU A 33 -1.84 18.60 8.32
CA GLU A 33 -2.30 17.53 9.20
C GLU A 33 -1.34 16.33 9.14
N ASN A 34 -0.03 16.61 9.18
CA ASN A 34 1.02 15.64 8.91
C ASN A 34 0.96 14.42 9.86
N GLY A 35 0.61 14.61 11.14
CA GLY A 35 0.52 13.50 12.10
C GLY A 35 -0.40 12.36 11.65
N ASN A 36 -1.40 12.64 10.81
CA ASN A 36 -2.33 11.63 10.29
C ASN A 36 -1.69 10.71 9.23
N LEU A 37 -0.55 11.10 8.64
CA LEU A 37 0.14 10.32 7.61
C LEU A 37 0.64 8.97 8.14
N TRP A 38 0.91 8.86 9.44
CA TRP A 38 1.34 7.59 10.06
C TRP A 38 0.30 6.49 9.89
N ALA A 39 -1.00 6.82 9.93
CA ALA A 39 -2.07 5.84 9.75
C ALA A 39 -2.02 5.23 8.34
N PHE A 40 -1.74 6.04 7.32
CA PHE A 40 -1.58 5.56 5.93
C PHE A 40 -0.34 4.69 5.79
N GLY A 41 0.77 5.06 6.43
CA GLY A 41 1.97 4.23 6.47
C GLY A 41 1.69 2.84 7.04
N ALA A 42 0.93 2.76 8.13
CA ALA A 42 0.52 1.48 8.71
C ALA A 42 -0.41 0.67 7.79
N LEU A 43 -1.36 1.32 7.12
CA LEU A 43 -2.27 0.66 6.18
C LEU A 43 -1.54 0.19 4.91
N ASN A 44 -0.52 0.91 4.46
CA ASN A 44 0.36 0.52 3.36
C ASN A 44 1.14 -0.76 3.69
N ILE A 45 1.60 -0.92 4.94
CA ILE A 45 2.23 -2.18 5.40
C ILE A 45 1.22 -3.34 5.35
N LEU A 46 -0.03 -3.13 5.81
CA LEU A 46 -1.05 -4.16 5.72
C LEU A 46 -1.35 -4.56 4.27
N SER A 47 -1.41 -3.57 3.38
CA SER A 47 -1.58 -3.75 1.94
C SER A 47 -0.39 -4.51 1.32
N MET A 48 0.84 -4.26 1.76
CA MET A 48 2.02 -5.05 1.35
C MET A 48 1.91 -6.50 1.78
N ILE A 49 1.55 -6.75 3.06
CA ILE A 49 1.38 -8.11 3.58
C ILE A 49 0.31 -8.84 2.76
N TYR A 50 -0.81 -8.18 2.49
CA TYR A 50 -1.86 -8.72 1.62
C TYR A 50 -1.32 -9.09 0.23
N SER A 51 -0.59 -8.20 -0.45
CA SER A 51 0.04 -8.50 -1.75
C SER A 51 0.97 -9.71 -1.68
N LEU A 52 1.78 -9.82 -0.63
CA LEU A 52 2.72 -10.95 -0.43
C LEU A 52 1.97 -12.26 -0.19
N VAL A 53 0.86 -12.23 0.55
CA VAL A 53 -0.02 -13.39 0.73
C VAL A 53 -0.66 -13.81 -0.59
N VAL A 54 -1.12 -12.87 -1.41
CA VAL A 54 -1.65 -13.18 -2.75
C VAL A 54 -0.55 -13.84 -3.60
N ILE A 55 0.65 -13.26 -3.67
CA ILE A 55 1.79 -13.86 -4.38
C ILE A 55 2.04 -15.30 -3.88
N TRP A 56 2.10 -15.48 -2.56
CA TRP A 56 2.36 -16.79 -1.95
C TRP A 56 1.29 -17.81 -2.33
N ILE A 57 0.01 -17.45 -2.27
CA ILE A 57 -1.10 -18.33 -2.62
C ILE A 57 -1.01 -18.77 -4.10
N TYR A 58 -0.89 -17.82 -5.02
CA TYR A 58 -0.90 -18.16 -6.45
C TYR A 58 0.40 -18.83 -6.95
N ASN A 59 1.49 -18.76 -6.18
CA ASN A 59 2.70 -19.53 -6.45
C ASN A 59 2.71 -20.91 -5.80
N THR A 60 1.93 -21.13 -4.74
CA THR A 60 1.92 -22.39 -3.99
C THR A 60 0.95 -23.41 -4.60
N TRP A 61 -0.20 -22.94 -5.09
CA TRP A 61 -1.26 -23.81 -5.62
C TRP A 61 -1.48 -23.56 -7.12
N ASP A 62 -1.72 -24.65 -7.86
CA ASP A 62 -2.03 -24.57 -9.28
C ASP A 62 -3.51 -24.24 -9.49
N PHE A 63 -3.78 -22.96 -9.73
CA PHE A 63 -5.12 -22.46 -10.07
C PHE A 63 -5.33 -22.28 -11.59
N GLY A 64 -4.33 -22.60 -12.42
CA GLY A 64 -4.37 -22.31 -13.87
C GLY A 64 -4.50 -20.83 -14.21
N VAL A 65 -4.01 -19.93 -13.34
CA VAL A 65 -4.04 -18.47 -13.53
C VAL A 65 -2.65 -17.98 -13.89
N THR A 66 -2.53 -17.27 -15.02
CA THR A 66 -1.27 -16.62 -15.40
C THR A 66 -0.95 -15.49 -14.42
N THR A 67 0.08 -15.69 -13.60
CA THR A 67 0.57 -14.67 -12.66
C THR A 67 1.49 -13.68 -13.36
N SER A 68 1.58 -12.48 -12.80
CA SER A 68 2.47 -11.42 -13.30
C SER A 68 3.24 -10.78 -12.14
N SER A 69 4.33 -10.08 -12.46
CA SER A 69 5.16 -9.39 -11.48
C SER A 69 4.52 -8.12 -10.89
N TRP A 70 3.26 -7.82 -11.21
CA TRP A 70 2.58 -6.59 -10.75
C TRP A 70 2.49 -6.49 -9.23
N PHE A 71 2.20 -7.58 -8.53
CA PHE A 71 2.14 -7.56 -7.06
C PHE A 71 3.50 -7.23 -6.42
N ILE A 72 4.61 -7.66 -7.02
CA ILE A 72 5.96 -7.31 -6.52
C ILE A 72 6.23 -5.83 -6.75
N ILE A 73 5.86 -5.28 -7.91
CA ILE A 73 5.97 -3.85 -8.19
C ILE A 73 5.13 -3.03 -7.19
N ILE A 74 3.89 -3.47 -6.92
CA ILE A 74 2.99 -2.87 -5.94
C ILE A 74 3.63 -2.87 -4.55
N VAL A 75 4.23 -3.97 -4.10
CA VAL A 75 4.94 -4.04 -2.81
C VAL A 75 6.08 -3.02 -2.75
N GLY A 76 6.86 -2.89 -3.83
CA GLY A 76 7.92 -1.87 -3.92
C GLY A 76 7.39 -0.44 -3.80
N ILE A 77 6.29 -0.12 -4.49
CA ILE A 77 5.65 1.20 -4.42
C ILE A 77 5.13 1.47 -3.00
N LEU A 78 4.42 0.52 -2.41
CA LEU A 78 3.88 0.66 -1.04
C LEU A 78 4.99 0.81 0.00
N ALA A 79 6.12 0.13 -0.16
CA ALA A 79 7.27 0.28 0.73
C ALA A 79 7.85 1.71 0.65
N ILE A 80 8.00 2.27 -0.55
CA ILE A 80 8.45 3.65 -0.74
C ILE A 80 7.45 4.64 -0.13
N LEU A 81 6.15 4.47 -0.40
CA LEU A 81 5.10 5.34 0.16
C LEU A 81 5.08 5.29 1.68
N THR A 82 5.19 4.09 2.26
CA THR A 82 5.28 3.89 3.71
C THR A 82 6.44 4.72 4.28
N VAL A 83 7.65 4.58 3.73
CA VAL A 83 8.81 5.34 4.21
C VAL A 83 8.59 6.85 4.10
N LEU A 84 8.03 7.33 2.99
CA LEU A 84 7.71 8.74 2.80
C LEU A 84 6.70 9.24 3.82
N GLU A 85 5.59 8.53 4.02
CA GLU A 85 4.55 8.88 4.99
C GLU A 85 5.07 8.88 6.43
N PHE A 86 5.95 7.94 6.79
CA PHE A 86 6.62 7.92 8.09
C PHE A 86 7.56 9.12 8.31
N ILE A 87 8.25 9.57 7.27
CA ILE A 87 9.15 10.73 7.36
C ILE A 87 8.33 12.02 7.42
N LEU A 88 7.36 12.16 6.50
CA LEU A 88 6.52 13.35 6.35
C LEU A 88 5.52 13.51 7.48
N GLY A 89 5.09 12.40 8.09
CA GLY A 89 4.18 12.37 9.23
C GLY A 89 4.83 12.69 10.58
N ARG A 90 6.14 12.94 10.62
CA ARG A 90 6.79 13.45 11.82
C ARG A 90 6.38 14.89 12.04
N GLU A 91 5.59 15.14 13.08
CA GLU A 91 5.38 16.50 13.56
C GLU A 91 6.67 17.02 14.23
N PRO A 92 7.06 18.28 14.00
CA PRO A 92 8.19 18.88 14.71
C PRO A 92 7.85 18.89 16.21
N LYS A 93 8.68 18.24 17.03
CA LYS A 93 8.54 18.30 18.48
C LYS A 93 8.52 19.77 18.89
N THR A 94 7.46 20.20 19.58
CA THR A 94 7.37 21.54 20.15
C THR A 94 8.64 21.76 20.96
N LYS A 95 9.44 22.78 20.62
CA LYS A 95 10.56 23.20 21.45
C LYS A 95 9.95 23.63 22.79
N THR A 96 10.14 22.83 23.83
CA THR A 96 9.89 23.27 25.20
C THR A 96 10.79 24.48 25.43
N ALA A 97 10.18 25.62 25.72
CA ALA A 97 10.87 26.90 25.96
C ALA A 97 11.75 26.83 27.20
#